data_AF-A0A9P0KBN2-F1
#
_entry.id   AF-A0A9P0KBN2-F1
#
_cell.length_a   1.000
_cell.length_b   1.000
_cell.length_c   1.000
_cell.angle_alpha   90.00
_cell.angle_beta   90.00
_cell.angle_gamma   90.00
#
_symmetry.space_group_name_H-M   'P 1'
#
loop_
_entity.id
_entity.type
_entity.pdbx_description
1 polymer ?
#
loop_
_entity_poly.entity_id
_entity_poly.type
_entity_poly.pdbx_seq_one_letter_code
_entity_poly.pdbx_strand_id
1 'polypeptide(L)'
;MILNAALTNQQRQQILVIESYVISKAFVEKLADSCDELVKANAKATVESGKYQEYQISLHSSHLRSQKSDDADDKVDKREERRKKAASGKSGGGTQGRETKTRSTKKFNRGGNKNIAETDDDDDVQVKKMVLEVVAADEVRDSIQPLLEEESLDDLLEPLTAHLFPKLNEKGLEAAASIYVATVADRTANRRQTHNELQNKLNALIGDVRLFEKGTKLLPQDVQTQLVKYLLKSLCTDIVNEVLNYIAAEQNLGTKAETLNNDQKLKFVNELPSEFKTPLVQLVKSLSGQSIDDFMTTVEEALIPCSMILKKIDKKKDRTVVLNHKHQLLEQLNKCEDVALALHLATLAIFTTATHCMLHASGRHVTAILAFLKQYLTEEQANELTSYHDFVTLMLSGGSEVENAKEKLKEKLPVIKSIANEFKKAGSEK
;
A
#
# COMPACT_ATOMS: atom_id res chain seq x y z
N MET A 1 53.55 -24.38 -29.06
CA MET A 1 53.83 -24.68 -30.48
C MET A 1 53.49 -26.12 -30.89
N ILE A 2 53.64 -27.13 -30.02
CA ILE A 2 53.35 -28.54 -30.37
C ILE A 2 51.86 -28.82 -30.60
N LEU A 3 50.96 -28.29 -29.76
CA LEU A 3 49.50 -28.42 -29.96
C LEU A 3 49.01 -27.79 -31.29
N ASN A 4 49.71 -26.77 -31.80
CA ASN A 4 49.33 -26.11 -33.05
C ASN A 4 49.65 -26.95 -34.29
N ALA A 5 50.59 -27.89 -34.17
CA ALA A 5 50.93 -28.84 -35.22
C ALA A 5 50.14 -30.15 -35.13
N ALA A 6 49.62 -30.50 -33.95
CA ALA A 6 48.97 -31.80 -33.68
C ALA A 6 47.43 -31.80 -33.83
N LEU A 7 46.76 -30.65 -33.73
CA LEU A 7 45.30 -30.57 -33.73
C LEU A 7 44.75 -29.86 -34.97
N THR A 8 43.66 -30.40 -35.53
CA THR A 8 42.92 -29.75 -36.63
C THR A 8 42.20 -28.49 -36.16
N ASN A 9 41.89 -27.56 -37.07
CA ASN A 9 41.17 -26.32 -36.75
C ASN A 9 39.83 -26.58 -36.03
N GLN A 10 39.15 -27.68 -36.35
CA GLN A 10 37.88 -28.06 -35.75
C GLN A 10 38.04 -28.60 -34.32
N GLN A 11 39.07 -29.43 -34.07
CA GLN A 11 39.38 -29.93 -32.72
C GLN A 11 39.87 -28.82 -31.78
N ARG A 12 40.60 -27.83 -32.31
CA ARG A 12 41.00 -26.63 -31.54
C ARG A 12 39.82 -25.80 -31.03
N GLN A 13 38.69 -25.83 -31.72
CA GLN A 13 37.50 -25.11 -31.27
C GLN A 13 36.78 -25.82 -30.12
N GLN A 14 37.02 -27.12 -29.91
CA GLN A 14 36.32 -27.96 -28.93
C GLN A 14 37.15 -28.28 -27.68
N ILE A 15 38.40 -27.82 -27.64
CA ILE A 15 39.37 -28.13 -26.59
C ILE A 15 39.81 -26.83 -25.90
N LEU A 16 40.06 -26.90 -24.60
CA LEU A 16 40.52 -25.82 -23.74
C LEU A 16 41.82 -26.27 -23.05
N VAL A 17 42.83 -25.40 -23.06
CA VAL A 17 44.11 -25.67 -22.39
C VAL A 17 44.11 -24.90 -21.07
N ILE A 18 44.09 -25.63 -19.96
CA ILE A 18 44.22 -25.05 -18.61
C ILE A 18 45.56 -25.51 -18.08
N GLU A 19 46.47 -24.56 -17.89
CA GLU A 19 47.86 -24.82 -17.47
C GLU A 19 48.54 -25.89 -18.35
N SER A 20 48.77 -27.09 -17.80
CA SER A 20 49.43 -28.21 -18.48
C SER A 20 48.44 -29.24 -19.05
N TYR A 21 47.14 -28.99 -18.96
CA TYR A 21 46.08 -29.96 -19.30
C TYR A 21 45.28 -29.55 -20.53
N VAL A 22 44.86 -30.56 -21.29
CA VAL A 22 44.07 -30.41 -22.51
C VAL A 22 42.70 -31.03 -22.26
N ILE A 23 41.69 -30.18 -22.04
CA ILE A 23 40.36 -30.57 -21.57
C ILE A 23 39.32 -30.25 -22.64
N SER A 24 38.30 -31.10 -22.82
CA SER A 24 37.21 -30.78 -23.75
C SER A 24 36.31 -29.68 -23.18
N LYS A 25 35.83 -28.77 -24.03
CA LYS A 25 34.87 -27.73 -23.62
C LYS A 25 33.58 -28.33 -23.08
N ALA A 26 33.12 -29.45 -23.66
CA ALA A 26 31.94 -30.16 -23.22
C ALA A 26 32.07 -30.68 -21.76
N PHE A 27 33.26 -31.09 -21.34
CA PHE A 27 33.51 -31.49 -19.95
C PHE A 27 33.44 -30.30 -19.00
N VAL A 28 34.03 -29.16 -19.38
CA VAL A 28 33.97 -27.92 -18.58
C VAL A 28 32.54 -27.37 -18.49
N GLU A 29 31.76 -27.49 -19.57
CA GLU A 29 30.34 -27.13 -19.59
C GLU A 29 29.52 -28.03 -18.65
N LYS A 30 29.75 -29.35 -18.67
CA LYS A 30 29.09 -30.28 -17.75
C LYS A 30 29.37 -29.95 -16.27
N LEU A 31 30.60 -29.55 -15.94
CA LEU A 31 30.96 -29.10 -14.59
C LEU A 31 30.33 -27.75 -14.23
N ALA A 32 30.19 -26.84 -15.20
CA ALA A 32 29.47 -25.59 -14.97
C ALA A 32 27.97 -25.84 -14.72
N ASP A 33 27.37 -26.77 -15.46
CA ASP A 33 25.96 -27.14 -15.33
C ASP A 33 25.65 -27.78 -13.97
N SER A 34 26.58 -28.54 -13.37
CA SER A 34 26.40 -29.06 -12.00
C SER A 34 26.33 -27.96 -10.94
N CYS A 35 26.88 -26.77 -11.22
CA CYS A 35 26.83 -25.62 -10.31
C CYS A 35 25.60 -24.72 -10.55
N ASP A 36 24.78 -24.95 -11.57
CA ASP A 36 23.68 -24.03 -11.93
C ASP A 36 22.62 -23.91 -10.82
N GLU A 37 22.33 -24.97 -10.06
CA GLU A 37 21.39 -24.90 -8.93
C GLU A 37 21.95 -24.06 -7.78
N LEU A 38 23.25 -24.21 -7.50
CA LEU A 38 23.97 -23.44 -6.48
C LEU A 38 23.98 -21.95 -6.85
N VAL A 39 24.30 -21.63 -8.10
CA VAL A 39 24.26 -20.25 -8.63
C VAL A 39 22.87 -19.64 -8.47
N LYS A 40 21.80 -20.38 -8.79
CA LYS A 40 20.42 -19.91 -8.64
C LYS A 40 20.03 -19.69 -7.17
N ALA A 41 20.43 -20.59 -6.27
CA ALA A 41 20.14 -20.47 -4.84
C ALA A 41 20.86 -19.26 -4.22
N ASN A 42 22.14 -19.09 -4.53
CA ASN A 42 22.93 -17.97 -4.03
C ASN A 42 22.50 -16.62 -4.62
N ALA A 43 22.13 -16.58 -5.89
CA ALA A 43 21.56 -15.38 -6.52
C ALA A 43 20.27 -14.92 -5.81
N LYS A 44 19.38 -15.86 -5.45
CA LYS A 44 18.17 -15.57 -4.65
C LYS A 44 18.53 -15.03 -3.27
N ALA A 45 19.40 -15.72 -2.53
CA ALA A 45 19.82 -15.30 -1.19
C ALA A 45 20.51 -13.92 -1.19
N THR A 46 21.27 -13.61 -2.23
CA THR A 46 21.96 -12.31 -2.40
C THR A 46 20.97 -11.16 -2.66
N VAL A 47 19.85 -11.42 -3.34
CA VAL A 47 18.78 -10.44 -3.53
C VAL A 47 17.93 -10.28 -2.28
N GLU A 48 17.57 -11.38 -1.60
CA GLU A 48 16.77 -11.36 -0.37
C GLU A 48 17.49 -10.69 0.80
N SER A 49 18.81 -10.90 0.92
CA SER A 49 19.65 -10.26 1.95
C SER A 49 19.91 -8.77 1.71
N GLY A 50 19.50 -8.22 0.56
CA GLY A 50 19.71 -6.81 0.22
C GLY A 50 21.13 -6.47 -0.27
N LYS A 51 22.09 -7.40 -0.21
CA LYS A 51 23.49 -7.18 -0.67
C LYS A 51 23.57 -6.73 -2.13
N TYR A 52 22.72 -7.28 -2.99
CA TYR A 52 22.65 -6.85 -4.40
C TYR A 52 22.20 -5.39 -4.56
N GLN A 53 21.36 -4.88 -3.66
CA GLN A 53 20.87 -3.50 -3.68
C GLN A 53 21.97 -2.52 -3.26
N GLU A 54 22.72 -2.88 -2.21
CA GLU A 54 23.89 -2.13 -1.76
C GLU A 54 24.96 -2.06 -2.86
N TYR A 55 25.20 -3.17 -3.55
CA TYR A 55 26.07 -3.24 -4.72
C TYR A 55 25.64 -2.27 -5.83
N GLN A 56 24.37 -2.28 -6.22
CA GLN A 56 23.81 -1.32 -7.20
C GLN A 56 23.99 0.14 -6.76
N ILE A 57 23.73 0.47 -5.49
CA ILE A 57 23.92 1.82 -4.94
C ILE A 57 25.41 2.22 -4.96
N SER A 58 26.32 1.31 -4.62
CA SER A 58 27.77 1.54 -4.68
C SER A 58 28.28 1.79 -6.11
N LEU A 59 27.71 1.10 -7.11
CA LEU A 59 28.04 1.29 -8.52
C LEU A 59 27.60 2.66 -9.03
N HIS A 60 26.40 3.10 -8.64
CA HIS A 60 25.88 4.41 -9.03
C HIS A 60 26.59 5.57 -8.32
N SER A 61 26.97 5.39 -7.05
CA SER A 61 27.72 6.41 -6.29
C SER A 61 29.18 6.55 -6.72
N SER A 62 29.82 5.47 -7.18
CA SER A 62 31.16 5.51 -7.78
C SER A 62 31.16 6.20 -9.16
N HIS A 63 30.14 5.97 -10.00
CA HIS A 63 29.97 6.73 -11.26
C HIS A 63 29.76 8.24 -11.02
N LEU A 64 29.05 8.61 -9.95
CA LEU A 64 28.83 10.02 -9.59
C LEU A 64 30.10 10.73 -9.06
N ARG A 65 31.04 9.98 -8.47
CA ARG A 65 32.36 10.50 -8.04
C ARG A 65 33.32 10.67 -9.22
N SER A 66 33.27 9.76 -10.20
CA SER A 66 34.07 9.86 -11.44
C SER A 66 33.67 11.05 -12.33
N GLN A 67 32.40 11.48 -12.31
CA GLN A 67 31.99 12.70 -13.02
C GLN A 67 32.41 14.01 -12.36
N LYS A 68 32.93 13.98 -11.12
CA LYS A 68 33.39 15.19 -10.41
C LYS A 68 34.90 15.45 -10.53
N SER A 69 35.66 14.52 -11.11
CA SER A 69 37.11 14.66 -11.31
C SER A 69 37.51 15.18 -12.70
N ASP A 70 36.58 15.24 -13.66
CA ASP A 70 36.84 15.72 -15.03
C ASP A 70 36.38 17.16 -15.31
N ASP A 71 35.77 17.87 -14.35
CA ASP A 71 35.24 19.23 -14.54
C ASP A 71 36.14 20.32 -13.91
N ALA A 72 37.46 20.08 -13.92
CA ALA A 72 38.48 21.02 -13.42
C ALA A 72 39.26 21.75 -14.52
N ASP A 73 39.03 21.46 -15.81
CA ASP A 73 39.81 22.09 -16.89
C ASP A 73 38.99 22.50 -18.13
N ASP A 74 37.76 22.99 -17.95
CA ASP A 74 37.06 23.70 -19.03
C ASP A 74 36.36 24.97 -18.56
N LYS A 75 37.20 25.92 -18.12
CA LYS A 75 36.78 27.22 -17.61
C LYS A 75 36.97 28.36 -18.60
N VAL A 76 36.91 28.11 -19.91
CA VAL A 76 36.87 29.20 -20.91
C VAL A 76 36.08 28.76 -22.14
N ASP A 77 34.73 28.79 -22.10
CA ASP A 77 33.95 29.09 -23.33
C ASP A 77 32.44 29.37 -23.16
N LYS A 78 31.94 29.66 -21.95
CA LYS A 78 30.53 30.00 -21.73
C LYS A 78 30.17 31.48 -21.95
N ARG A 79 31.03 32.24 -22.64
CA ARG A 79 30.83 33.69 -22.93
C ARG A 79 30.53 34.00 -24.40
N GLU A 80 30.76 33.07 -25.32
CA GLU A 80 30.56 33.32 -26.76
C GLU A 80 29.19 32.87 -27.30
N GLU A 81 28.53 31.92 -26.64
CA GLU A 81 27.23 31.38 -27.08
C GLU A 81 26.04 32.33 -26.84
N ARG A 82 26.17 33.33 -25.95
CA ARG A 82 25.15 34.36 -25.70
C ARG A 82 25.14 35.50 -26.72
N ARG A 83 26.16 35.63 -27.59
CA ARG A 83 26.21 36.69 -28.61
C ARG A 83 25.62 36.31 -29.98
N LYS A 84 25.26 35.04 -30.21
CA LYS A 84 24.65 34.60 -31.49
C LYS A 84 23.12 34.49 -31.48
N LYS A 85 22.44 34.70 -30.36
CA LYS A 85 20.95 34.70 -30.28
C LYS A 85 20.29 36.08 -30.29
N ALA A 86 21.04 37.15 -30.58
CA ALA A 86 20.53 38.53 -30.67
C ALA A 86 20.56 39.13 -32.09
N ALA A 87 20.82 38.34 -33.14
CA ALA A 87 20.98 38.84 -34.52
C ALA A 87 20.00 38.24 -35.56
N SER A 88 18.93 37.56 -35.15
CA SER A 88 17.90 37.12 -36.10
C SER A 88 16.52 37.11 -35.44
N GLY A 89 15.65 38.02 -35.88
CA GLY A 89 14.28 38.16 -35.38
C GLY A 89 13.77 39.59 -35.47
N LYS A 90 13.51 40.07 -36.68
CA LYS A 90 12.84 41.34 -36.97
C LYS A 90 11.36 41.05 -37.24
N SER A 91 10.49 41.97 -36.79
CA SER A 91 9.01 41.97 -36.87
C SER A 91 8.36 41.29 -35.67
N GLY A 92 7.83 41.98 -34.66
CA GLY A 92 6.81 43.05 -34.66
C GLY A 92 5.61 42.48 -33.87
N GLY A 93 4.89 43.14 -32.98
CA GLY A 93 4.89 44.46 -32.35
C GLY A 93 3.92 44.40 -31.15
N GLY A 94 3.70 45.53 -30.47
CA GLY A 94 2.59 45.74 -29.51
C GLY A 94 2.94 45.42 -28.05
N THR A 95 3.31 46.40 -27.21
CA THR A 95 2.47 47.39 -26.48
C THR A 95 2.02 46.92 -25.09
N GLN A 96 2.30 47.79 -24.09
CA GLN A 96 1.78 47.83 -22.70
C GLN A 96 2.35 46.76 -21.75
N GLY A 97 2.83 47.04 -20.54
CA GLY A 97 2.98 48.23 -19.70
C GLY A 97 3.74 47.76 -18.44
N ARG A 98 4.84 48.42 -18.07
CA ARG A 98 4.92 49.41 -16.99
C ARG A 98 5.44 48.81 -15.66
N GLU A 99 6.72 49.14 -15.40
CA GLU A 99 7.37 49.41 -14.09
C GLU A 99 7.38 48.28 -13.03
N THR A 100 8.52 47.87 -12.48
CA THR A 100 9.23 48.64 -11.44
C THR A 100 10.62 48.06 -11.13
N LYS A 101 11.55 48.96 -10.79
CA LYS A 101 12.91 48.72 -10.29
C LYS A 101 12.90 48.39 -8.79
N THR A 102 13.77 47.49 -8.33
CA THR A 102 14.61 47.63 -7.11
C THR A 102 15.66 46.51 -7.08
N ARG A 103 16.92 46.81 -7.40
CA ARG A 103 18.04 47.18 -6.50
C ARG A 103 18.63 46.00 -5.70
N SER A 104 19.68 45.45 -6.30
CA SER A 104 20.75 44.63 -5.71
C SER A 104 21.22 45.12 -4.33
N THR A 105 21.30 44.21 -3.36
CA THR A 105 22.16 44.35 -2.18
C THR A 105 23.13 43.18 -2.10
N LYS A 106 24.36 43.49 -2.52
CA LYS A 106 25.57 42.69 -2.33
C LYS A 106 25.92 42.73 -0.84
N LYS A 107 26.00 41.57 -0.15
CA LYS A 107 26.66 41.46 1.15
C LYS A 107 27.99 40.72 0.99
N PHE A 108 28.99 41.33 1.62
CA PHE A 108 30.42 41.06 1.58
C PHE A 108 30.83 39.99 2.60
N ASN A 109 31.91 39.29 2.26
CA ASN A 109 32.82 38.47 3.06
C ASN A 109 33.00 38.86 4.54
N ARG A 110 33.26 37.85 5.41
CA ARG A 110 34.49 37.84 6.26
C ARG A 110 34.80 36.49 6.94
N GLY A 111 36.06 36.07 6.81
CA GLY A 111 36.82 35.26 7.77
C GLY A 111 36.80 33.75 7.54
N GLY A 112 37.90 33.02 7.41
CA GLY A 112 39.31 33.32 7.61
C GLY A 112 40.03 32.10 8.19
N ASN A 113 40.92 31.49 7.38
CA ASN A 113 42.07 30.62 7.67
C ASN A 113 42.15 29.79 8.97
N LYS A 114 42.49 28.49 8.82
CA LYS A 114 43.88 28.01 8.99
C LYS A 114 44.06 26.52 8.61
N ASN A 115 45.00 26.31 7.69
CA ASN A 115 46.03 25.26 7.59
C ASN A 115 45.77 23.87 8.18
N ILE A 116 45.93 22.83 7.37
CA ILE A 116 46.77 21.66 7.67
C ILE A 116 47.38 21.12 6.36
N ALA A 117 48.69 20.97 6.43
CA ALA A 117 49.69 20.29 5.61
C ALA A 117 49.28 19.60 4.30
N GLU A 118 49.99 20.03 3.24
CA GLU A 118 50.36 19.23 2.07
C GLU A 118 51.20 18.03 2.53
N THR A 119 50.73 16.82 2.21
CA THR A 119 51.59 15.65 2.02
C THR A 119 51.26 15.11 0.64
N ASP A 120 52.19 15.35 -0.25
CA ASP A 120 52.30 14.78 -1.59
C ASP A 120 52.75 13.33 -1.41
N ASP A 121 51.86 12.38 -1.67
CA ASP A 121 52.23 10.97 -1.82
C ASP A 121 51.40 10.44 -3.01
N ASP A 122 52.05 10.47 -4.17
CA ASP A 122 51.70 9.73 -5.37
C ASP A 122 51.73 8.23 -5.01
N ASP A 123 50.60 7.68 -4.61
CA ASP A 123 50.41 6.23 -4.58
C ASP A 123 49.24 5.87 -5.51
N ASP A 124 49.61 5.11 -6.54
CA ASP A 124 48.78 4.65 -7.65
C ASP A 124 47.71 3.69 -7.11
N VAL A 125 46.61 4.24 -6.58
CA VAL A 125 45.46 3.44 -6.13
C VAL A 125 44.73 2.91 -7.35
N GLN A 126 45.16 1.73 -7.81
CA GLN A 126 44.37 0.86 -8.67
C GLN A 126 42.99 0.69 -8.04
N VAL A 127 41.98 1.30 -8.66
CA VAL A 127 40.57 1.13 -8.30
C VAL A 127 40.22 -0.34 -8.54
N LYS A 128 40.35 -1.19 -7.51
CA LYS A 128 39.76 -2.52 -7.50
C LYS A 128 38.27 -2.34 -7.72
N LYS A 129 37.78 -2.69 -8.91
CA LYS A 129 36.34 -2.93 -9.14
C LYS A 129 35.91 -3.94 -8.08
N MET A 130 35.20 -3.50 -7.04
CA MET A 130 34.52 -4.40 -6.14
C MET A 130 33.44 -5.08 -6.99
N VAL A 131 33.71 -6.30 -7.44
CA VAL A 131 32.72 -7.16 -8.08
C VAL A 131 32.06 -7.90 -6.94
N LEU A 132 30.73 -7.81 -6.83
CA LEU A 132 30.00 -8.58 -5.83
C LEU A 132 30.21 -10.07 -6.11
N GLU A 133 30.67 -10.79 -5.10
CA GLU A 133 30.78 -12.25 -5.12
C GLU A 133 29.41 -12.82 -4.76
N VAL A 134 28.71 -13.35 -5.77
CA VAL A 134 27.44 -14.07 -5.63
C VAL A 134 27.70 -15.54 -5.30
N VAL A 135 28.82 -16.08 -5.76
CA VAL A 135 29.24 -17.46 -5.51
C VAL A 135 30.63 -17.44 -4.89
N ALA A 136 30.88 -18.24 -3.85
CA ALA A 136 32.21 -18.35 -3.24
C ALA A 136 33.08 -19.38 -3.98
N ALA A 137 34.39 -19.15 -4.06
CA ALA A 137 35.31 -20.09 -4.73
C ALA A 137 35.32 -21.48 -4.07
N ASP A 138 35.15 -21.53 -2.75
CA ASP A 138 35.08 -22.77 -1.98
C ASP A 138 33.81 -23.57 -2.31
N GLU A 139 32.67 -22.89 -2.52
CA GLU A 139 31.40 -23.53 -2.90
C GLU A 139 31.45 -24.13 -4.32
N VAL A 140 32.18 -23.49 -5.24
CA VAL A 140 32.43 -24.04 -6.57
C VAL A 140 33.32 -25.28 -6.46
N ARG A 141 34.36 -25.22 -5.62
CA ARG A 141 35.28 -26.35 -5.39
C ARG A 141 34.52 -27.56 -4.84
N ASP A 142 33.73 -27.36 -3.79
CA ASP A 142 32.95 -28.42 -3.15
C ASP A 142 31.92 -29.04 -4.11
N SER A 143 31.37 -28.24 -5.02
CA SER A 143 30.40 -28.71 -6.03
C SER A 143 31.01 -29.55 -7.14
N ILE A 144 32.29 -29.36 -7.47
CA ILE A 144 32.96 -30.09 -8.57
C ILE A 144 33.87 -31.23 -8.08
N GLN A 145 34.29 -31.21 -6.81
CA GLN A 145 35.13 -32.23 -6.17
C GLN A 145 34.59 -33.67 -6.34
N PRO A 146 33.33 -34.01 -6.04
CA PRO A 146 32.85 -35.38 -6.18
C PRO A 146 32.88 -35.90 -7.63
N LEU A 147 32.69 -35.01 -8.61
CA LEU A 147 32.74 -35.34 -10.04
C LEU A 147 34.17 -35.59 -10.55
N LEU A 148 35.17 -34.99 -9.90
CA LEU A 148 36.59 -35.16 -10.23
C LEU A 148 37.18 -36.38 -9.51
N GLU A 149 36.74 -36.66 -8.28
CA GLU A 149 37.13 -37.86 -7.52
C GLU A 149 36.62 -39.16 -8.19
N GLU A 150 35.40 -39.15 -8.75
CA GLU A 150 34.84 -40.28 -9.52
C GLU A 150 35.69 -40.66 -10.75
N GLU A 151 36.33 -39.67 -11.37
CA GLU A 151 37.17 -39.84 -12.56
C GLU A 151 38.68 -39.88 -12.22
N SER A 152 39.04 -39.83 -10.93
CA SER A 152 40.44 -39.78 -10.43
C SER A 152 41.27 -38.62 -11.02
N LEU A 153 40.65 -37.43 -11.11
CA LEU A 153 41.20 -36.20 -11.70
C LEU A 153 41.43 -35.10 -10.65
N ASP A 154 41.88 -35.47 -9.45
CA ASP A 154 41.99 -34.54 -8.30
C ASP A 154 42.95 -33.38 -8.56
N ASP A 155 44.01 -33.60 -9.34
CA ASP A 155 45.00 -32.59 -9.72
C ASP A 155 44.42 -31.43 -10.58
N LEU A 156 43.22 -31.62 -11.14
CA LEU A 156 42.51 -30.62 -11.95
C LEU A 156 41.56 -29.72 -11.14
N LEU A 157 41.35 -30.00 -9.86
CA LEU A 157 40.37 -29.31 -9.02
C LEU A 157 40.65 -27.80 -8.92
N GLU A 158 41.89 -27.42 -8.59
CA GLU A 158 42.26 -26.02 -8.41
C GLU A 158 42.25 -25.23 -9.74
N PRO A 159 42.85 -25.73 -10.85
CA PRO A 159 42.83 -25.03 -12.13
C PRO A 159 41.42 -24.92 -12.74
N LEU A 160 40.55 -25.92 -12.56
CA LEU A 160 39.17 -25.88 -13.03
C LEU A 160 38.32 -24.91 -12.19
N THR A 161 38.48 -24.91 -10.87
CA THR A 161 37.80 -23.95 -9.98
C THR A 161 38.16 -22.52 -10.37
N ALA A 162 39.46 -22.22 -10.56
CA ALA A 162 39.93 -20.89 -10.95
C ALA A 162 39.36 -20.43 -12.31
N HIS A 163 39.16 -21.36 -13.25
CA HIS A 163 38.61 -21.07 -14.57
C HIS A 163 37.06 -20.96 -14.58
N LEU A 164 36.36 -21.73 -13.74
CA LEU A 164 34.90 -21.74 -13.66
C LEU A 164 34.35 -20.61 -12.78
N PHE A 165 35.03 -20.29 -11.68
CA PHE A 165 34.62 -19.27 -10.71
C PHE A 165 34.18 -17.94 -11.35
N PRO A 166 34.98 -17.27 -12.21
CA PRO A 166 34.56 -15.98 -12.78
C PRO A 166 33.32 -16.10 -13.66
N LYS A 167 33.16 -17.21 -14.39
CA LYS A 167 31.99 -17.45 -15.27
C LYS A 167 30.73 -17.75 -14.47
N LEU A 168 30.85 -18.53 -13.40
CA LEU A 168 29.73 -18.84 -12.51
C LEU A 168 29.30 -17.62 -11.70
N ASN A 169 30.25 -16.78 -11.28
CA ASN A 169 29.95 -15.53 -10.59
C ASN A 169 29.25 -14.52 -11.52
N GLU A 170 29.67 -14.41 -12.79
CA GLU A 170 28.99 -13.61 -13.81
C GLU A 170 27.55 -14.09 -14.06
N LYS A 171 27.36 -15.40 -14.26
CA LYS A 171 26.02 -16.02 -14.34
C LYS A 171 25.17 -15.72 -13.10
N GLY A 172 25.77 -15.78 -11.90
CA GLY A 172 25.11 -15.47 -10.63
C GLY A 172 24.68 -14.00 -10.53
N LEU A 173 25.52 -13.07 -10.99
CA LEU A 173 25.19 -11.64 -11.05
C LEU A 173 24.05 -11.36 -12.04
N GLU A 174 24.05 -11.98 -13.21
CA GLU A 174 22.95 -11.87 -14.18
C GLU A 174 21.64 -12.44 -13.62
N ALA A 175 21.70 -13.60 -12.96
CA ALA A 175 20.55 -14.19 -12.29
C ALA A 175 20.03 -13.28 -11.16
N ALA A 176 20.92 -12.73 -10.33
CA ALA A 176 20.56 -11.79 -9.26
C ALA A 176 19.96 -10.49 -9.84
N ALA A 177 20.48 -9.99 -10.96
CA ALA A 177 19.92 -8.84 -11.67
C ALA A 177 18.50 -9.11 -12.15
N SER A 178 18.27 -10.25 -12.80
CA SER A 178 16.95 -10.66 -13.29
C SER A 178 15.95 -10.84 -12.15
N ILE A 179 16.36 -11.50 -11.06
CA ILE A 179 15.51 -11.69 -9.87
C ILE A 179 15.19 -10.34 -9.23
N TYR A 180 16.18 -9.46 -9.06
CA TYR A 180 15.96 -8.13 -8.49
C TYR A 180 14.96 -7.29 -9.30
N VAL A 181 15.10 -7.27 -10.63
CA VAL A 181 14.15 -6.56 -11.51
C VAL A 181 12.74 -7.14 -11.36
N ALA A 182 12.60 -8.47 -11.35
CA ALA A 182 11.31 -9.12 -11.16
C ALA A 182 10.69 -8.81 -9.78
N THR A 183 11.48 -8.88 -8.70
CA THR A 183 11.04 -8.59 -7.33
C THR A 183 10.67 -7.12 -7.14
N VAL A 184 11.42 -6.18 -7.73
CA VAL A 184 11.09 -4.75 -7.67
C VAL A 184 9.84 -4.44 -8.47
N ALA A 185 9.69 -5.03 -9.65
CA ALA A 185 8.50 -4.88 -10.48
C ALA A 185 7.24 -5.42 -9.77
N ASP A 186 7.34 -6.62 -9.17
CA ASP A 186 6.24 -7.25 -8.43
C ASP A 186 5.88 -6.45 -7.17
N ARG A 187 6.87 -6.02 -6.38
CA ARG A 187 6.64 -5.15 -5.21
C ARG A 187 5.96 -3.84 -5.59
N THR A 188 6.34 -3.25 -6.73
CA THR A 188 5.74 -1.99 -7.21
C THR A 188 4.31 -2.20 -7.70
N ALA A 189 4.06 -3.30 -8.43
CA ALA A 189 2.73 -3.68 -8.91
C ALA A 189 1.78 -3.98 -7.75
N ASN A 190 2.22 -4.81 -6.81
CA ASN A 190 1.46 -5.17 -5.61
C ASN A 190 1.15 -3.94 -4.76
N ARG A 191 2.12 -3.05 -4.52
CA ARG A 191 1.88 -1.78 -3.81
C ARG A 191 0.85 -0.90 -4.53
N ARG A 192 0.92 -0.81 -5.86
CA ARG A 192 -0.06 -0.02 -6.63
C ARG A 192 -1.44 -0.65 -6.58
N GLN A 193 -1.53 -1.97 -6.59
CA GLN A 193 -2.80 -2.69 -6.47
C GLN A 193 -3.41 -2.45 -5.09
N THR A 194 -2.67 -2.69 -4.01
CA THR A 194 -3.16 -2.48 -2.63
C THR A 194 -3.59 -1.03 -2.39
N HIS A 195 -2.84 -0.06 -2.92
CA HIS A 195 -3.20 1.34 -2.88
C HIS A 195 -4.56 1.62 -3.57
N ASN A 196 -4.77 1.10 -4.78
CA ASN A 196 -6.02 1.30 -5.52
C ASN A 196 -7.22 0.60 -4.86
N GLU A 197 -7.01 -0.62 -4.36
CA GLU A 197 -8.04 -1.38 -3.64
C GLU A 197 -8.49 -0.63 -2.39
N LEU A 198 -7.54 -0.14 -1.60
CA LEU A 198 -7.82 0.66 -0.41
C LEU A 198 -8.52 1.98 -0.77
N GLN A 199 -8.04 2.71 -1.78
CA GLN A 199 -8.71 3.94 -2.21
C GLN A 199 -10.17 3.66 -2.62
N ASN A 200 -10.44 2.56 -3.32
CA ASN A 200 -11.81 2.18 -3.68
C ASN A 200 -12.65 1.82 -2.46
N LYS A 201 -12.07 1.09 -1.49
CA LYS A 201 -12.72 0.73 -0.22
C LYS A 201 -13.07 1.98 0.60
N LEU A 202 -12.13 2.91 0.78
CA LEU A 202 -12.34 4.18 1.48
C LEU A 202 -13.42 5.02 0.79
N ASN A 203 -13.38 5.11 -0.54
CA ASN A 203 -14.41 5.81 -1.30
C ASN A 203 -15.82 5.22 -1.09
N ALA A 204 -15.95 3.89 -0.97
CA ALA A 204 -17.21 3.24 -0.66
C ALA A 204 -17.67 3.57 0.77
N LEU A 205 -16.80 3.37 1.77
CA LEU A 205 -17.12 3.65 3.18
C LEU A 205 -17.51 5.11 3.42
N ILE A 206 -16.78 6.04 2.82
CA ILE A 206 -17.05 7.48 2.93
C ILE A 206 -18.37 7.85 2.22
N GLY A 207 -18.65 7.21 1.09
CA GLY A 207 -19.94 7.31 0.40
C GLY A 207 -21.10 6.86 1.30
N ASP A 208 -20.91 5.74 2.01
CA ASP A 208 -21.89 5.20 2.96
C ASP A 208 -22.09 6.13 4.17
N VAL A 209 -21.02 6.63 4.78
CA VAL A 209 -21.09 7.62 5.90
C VAL A 209 -21.96 8.81 5.51
N ARG A 210 -21.74 9.38 4.33
CA ARG A 210 -22.55 10.51 3.81
C ARG A 210 -24.02 10.12 3.62
N LEU A 211 -24.31 8.92 3.13
CA LEU A 211 -25.69 8.44 2.94
C LEU A 211 -26.38 8.16 4.29
N PHE A 212 -25.64 7.64 5.27
CA PHE A 212 -26.13 7.44 6.64
C PHE A 212 -26.43 8.76 7.32
N GLU A 213 -25.55 9.76 7.20
CA GLU A 213 -25.77 11.11 7.74
C GLU A 213 -27.04 11.75 7.17
N LYS A 214 -27.34 11.55 5.88
CA LYS A 214 -28.61 11.99 5.30
C LYS A 214 -29.83 11.34 5.97
N GLY A 215 -29.72 10.06 6.34
CA GLY A 215 -30.77 9.34 7.06
C GLY A 215 -30.95 9.83 8.50
N THR A 216 -29.86 10.15 9.22
CA THR A 216 -29.97 10.65 10.61
C THR A 216 -30.70 11.99 10.69
N LYS A 217 -30.58 12.84 9.65
CA LYS A 217 -31.28 14.14 9.54
C LYS A 217 -32.82 14.02 9.43
N LEU A 218 -33.36 12.81 9.23
CA LEU A 218 -34.82 12.58 9.20
C LEU A 218 -35.42 12.33 10.59
N LEU A 219 -34.58 12.03 11.59
CA LEU A 219 -35.01 11.68 12.94
C LEU A 219 -34.99 12.91 13.87
N PRO A 220 -35.69 12.84 15.02
CA PRO A 220 -35.65 13.89 16.03
C PRO A 220 -34.22 14.24 16.49
N GLN A 221 -33.98 15.49 16.88
CA GLN A 221 -32.66 16.05 17.15
C GLN A 221 -31.87 15.31 18.26
N ASP A 222 -32.57 14.83 19.28
CA ASP A 222 -32.01 14.04 20.38
C ASP A 222 -31.48 12.68 19.88
N VAL A 223 -32.24 12.00 19.02
CA VAL A 223 -31.87 10.72 18.40
C VAL A 223 -30.74 10.94 17.38
N GLN A 224 -30.84 12.01 16.58
CA GLN A 224 -29.83 12.37 15.59
C GLN A 224 -28.45 12.52 16.22
N THR A 225 -28.35 13.21 17.36
CA THR A 225 -27.08 13.41 18.08
C THR A 225 -26.47 12.08 18.53
N GLN A 226 -27.29 11.14 18.99
CA GLN A 226 -26.84 9.80 19.39
C GLN A 226 -26.36 8.97 18.19
N LEU A 227 -27.07 9.05 17.06
CA LEU A 227 -26.73 8.34 15.84
C LEU A 227 -25.45 8.87 15.19
N VAL A 228 -25.25 10.19 15.16
CA VAL A 228 -24.00 10.80 14.69
C VAL A 228 -22.83 10.31 15.54
N LYS A 229 -22.98 10.33 16.87
CA LYS A 229 -21.96 9.80 17.79
C LYS A 229 -21.70 8.31 17.59
N TYR A 230 -22.74 7.53 17.26
CA TYR A 230 -22.59 6.11 16.96
C TYR A 230 -21.82 5.90 15.65
N LEU A 231 -22.19 6.60 14.58
CA LEU A 231 -21.53 6.53 13.27
C LEU A 231 -20.04 6.92 13.35
N LEU A 232 -19.71 7.96 14.13
CA LEU A 232 -18.33 8.36 14.41
C LEU A 232 -17.53 7.25 15.12
N LYS A 233 -18.18 6.49 16.01
CA LYS A 233 -17.52 5.45 16.80
C LYS A 233 -17.48 4.08 16.12
N SER A 234 -18.27 3.85 15.09
CA SER A 234 -18.28 2.62 14.29
C SER A 234 -17.60 2.84 12.94
N LEU A 235 -18.36 3.17 11.90
CA LEU A 235 -17.89 3.19 10.51
C LEU A 235 -16.76 4.21 10.28
N CYS A 236 -16.83 5.37 10.92
CA CYS A 236 -15.75 6.36 10.86
C CYS A 236 -14.48 5.88 11.55
N THR A 237 -14.60 5.15 12.67
CA THR A 237 -13.46 4.50 13.34
C THR A 237 -12.79 3.49 12.40
N ASP A 238 -13.57 2.72 11.65
CA ASP A 238 -13.07 1.76 10.67
C ASP A 238 -12.31 2.47 9.54
N ILE A 239 -12.85 3.57 9.00
CA ILE A 239 -12.16 4.41 8.01
C ILE A 239 -10.79 4.87 8.55
N VAL A 240 -10.74 5.37 9.79
CA VAL A 240 -9.47 5.79 10.41
C VAL A 240 -8.51 4.62 10.56
N ASN A 241 -8.99 3.43 10.96
CA ASN A 241 -8.16 2.24 11.08
C ASN A 241 -7.53 1.86 9.73
N GLU A 242 -8.30 1.89 8.64
CA GLU A 242 -7.81 1.59 7.29
C GLU A 242 -6.72 2.57 6.85
N VAL A 243 -6.91 3.87 7.09
CA VAL A 243 -5.90 4.90 6.78
C VAL A 243 -4.62 4.68 7.61
N LEU A 244 -4.76 4.42 8.91
CA LEU A 244 -3.59 4.20 9.77
C LEU A 244 -2.85 2.90 9.42
N ASN A 245 -3.57 1.83 9.08
CA ASN A 245 -2.99 0.55 8.62
C ASN A 245 -2.17 0.74 7.35
N TYR A 246 -2.68 1.52 6.39
CA TYR A 246 -1.97 1.82 5.16
C TYR A 246 -0.68 2.58 5.42
N ILE A 247 -0.73 3.60 6.26
CA ILE A 247 0.44 4.41 6.59
C ILE A 247 1.45 3.57 7.39
N ALA A 248 1.00 2.72 8.31
CA ALA A 248 1.85 1.77 9.00
C ALA A 248 2.60 0.86 8.01
N ALA A 249 1.88 0.32 7.02
CA ALA A 249 2.48 -0.51 5.97
C ALA A 249 3.50 0.25 5.11
N GLU A 250 3.17 1.48 4.66
CA GLU A 250 4.08 2.31 3.86
C GLU A 250 5.33 2.74 4.65
N GLN A 251 5.21 2.95 5.96
CA GLN A 251 6.33 3.31 6.84
C GLN A 251 7.07 2.08 7.42
N ASN A 252 6.70 0.85 7.01
CA ASN A 252 7.20 -0.42 7.57
C ASN A 252 7.07 -0.51 9.11
N LEU A 253 6.05 0.11 9.68
CA LEU A 253 5.70 0.02 11.09
C LEU A 253 4.84 -1.25 11.28
N GLY A 254 5.33 -2.22 12.04
CA GLY A 254 4.67 -3.52 12.25
C GLY A 254 3.36 -3.48 13.07
N THR A 255 2.76 -2.30 13.28
CA THR A 255 1.60 -2.10 14.15
C THR A 255 0.31 -2.12 13.32
N LYS A 256 -0.59 -3.08 13.59
CA LYS A 256 -1.95 -3.09 13.05
C LYS A 256 -2.84 -2.18 13.90
N ALA A 257 -3.51 -1.22 13.28
CA ALA A 257 -4.36 -0.23 13.93
C ALA A 257 -5.74 -0.76 14.36
N GLU A 258 -6.15 -1.95 13.90
CA GLU A 258 -7.49 -2.54 14.12
C GLU A 258 -7.85 -2.73 15.60
N THR A 259 -6.87 -2.76 16.51
CA THR A 259 -7.07 -2.96 17.95
C THR A 259 -6.77 -1.74 18.81
N LEU A 260 -6.43 -0.59 18.19
CA LEU A 260 -6.01 0.60 18.93
C LEU A 260 -7.23 1.43 19.38
N ASN A 261 -7.24 1.79 20.66
CA ASN A 261 -8.15 2.81 21.17
C ASN A 261 -7.71 4.22 20.71
N ASN A 262 -8.54 5.26 20.92
CA ASN A 262 -8.23 6.62 20.44
C ASN A 262 -6.91 7.18 20.98
N ASP A 263 -6.55 6.88 22.22
CA ASP A 263 -5.28 7.34 22.81
C ASP A 263 -4.07 6.63 22.18
N GLN A 264 -4.19 5.33 21.93
CA GLN A 264 -3.19 4.54 21.23
C GLN A 264 -3.02 4.99 19.78
N LYS A 265 -4.12 5.33 19.08
CA LYS A 265 -4.08 5.94 17.74
C LYS A 265 -3.33 7.27 17.76
N LEU A 266 -3.59 8.12 18.75
CA LEU A 266 -2.87 9.40 18.89
C LEU A 266 -1.39 9.20 19.16
N LYS A 267 -1.01 8.22 19.99
CA LYS A 267 0.41 7.87 20.22
C LYS A 267 1.08 7.43 18.92
N PHE A 268 0.48 6.50 18.20
CA PHE A 268 0.96 6.04 16.89
C PHE A 268 1.14 7.21 15.92
N VAL A 269 0.13 8.08 15.77
CA VAL A 269 0.21 9.24 14.86
C VAL A 269 1.32 10.22 15.26
N ASN A 270 1.64 10.33 16.55
CA ASN A 270 2.69 11.23 17.01
C ASN A 270 4.11 10.77 16.64
N GLU A 271 4.29 9.48 16.35
CA GLU A 271 5.55 8.86 15.90
C GLU A 271 5.75 8.98 14.38
N LEU A 272 4.73 9.39 13.63
CA LEU A 272 4.80 9.57 12.19
C LEU A 272 5.52 10.88 11.78
N PRO A 273 6.07 10.94 10.56
CA PRO A 273 6.60 12.18 9.98
C PRO A 273 5.57 13.32 9.99
N SER A 274 6.04 14.58 10.03
CA SER A 274 5.19 15.77 10.18
C SER A 274 4.11 15.91 9.10
N GLU A 275 4.40 15.41 7.90
CA GLU A 275 3.51 15.39 6.73
C GLU A 275 2.23 14.58 6.98
N PHE A 276 2.35 13.43 7.66
CA PHE A 276 1.21 12.59 8.04
C PHE A 276 0.61 13.00 9.38
N LYS A 277 1.48 13.33 10.34
CA LYS A 277 1.08 13.63 11.73
C LYS A 277 0.03 14.73 11.82
N THR A 278 0.25 15.85 11.14
CA THR A 278 -0.60 17.05 11.27
C THR A 278 -2.07 16.76 10.91
N PRO A 279 -2.40 16.27 9.70
CA PRO A 279 -3.78 15.98 9.35
C PRO A 279 -4.35 14.76 10.11
N LEU A 280 -3.55 13.75 10.43
CA LEU A 280 -4.03 12.57 11.14
C LEU A 280 -4.41 12.84 12.59
N VAL A 281 -3.75 13.76 13.28
CA VAL A 281 -4.15 14.14 14.65
C VAL A 281 -5.56 14.75 14.63
N GLN A 282 -5.87 15.58 13.63
CA GLN A 282 -7.19 16.17 13.47
C GLN A 282 -8.22 15.09 13.13
N LEU A 283 -7.89 14.18 12.22
CA LEU A 283 -8.74 13.04 11.87
C LEU A 283 -9.07 12.18 13.09
N VAL A 284 -8.08 11.76 13.90
CA VAL A 284 -8.34 10.93 15.09
C VAL A 284 -9.19 11.69 16.12
N LYS A 285 -8.97 13.00 16.29
CA LYS A 285 -9.77 13.83 17.22
C LYS A 285 -11.22 13.95 16.77
N SER A 286 -11.49 13.98 15.47
CA SER A 286 -12.85 14.11 14.93
C SER A 286 -13.76 12.92 15.30
N LEU A 287 -13.20 11.73 15.60
CA LEU A 287 -13.96 10.56 16.09
C LEU A 287 -14.66 10.80 17.44
N SER A 288 -14.15 11.73 18.24
CA SER A 288 -14.77 12.16 19.51
C SER A 288 -15.65 13.40 19.34
N GLY A 289 -15.81 13.89 18.10
CA GLY A 289 -16.58 15.07 17.76
C GLY A 289 -18.09 14.84 17.76
N GLN A 290 -18.82 15.81 17.19
CA GLN A 290 -20.29 15.80 17.09
C GLN A 290 -20.78 16.06 15.66
N SER A 291 -19.86 16.20 14.69
CA SER A 291 -20.15 16.60 13.32
C SER A 291 -19.54 15.59 12.36
N ILE A 292 -20.37 15.04 11.47
CA ILE A 292 -19.90 14.22 10.35
C ILE A 292 -19.23 15.11 9.30
N ASP A 293 -19.72 16.32 9.06
CA ASP A 293 -19.10 17.27 8.12
C ASP A 293 -17.65 17.59 8.52
N ASP A 294 -17.39 17.77 9.82
CA ASP A 294 -16.04 18.00 10.34
C ASP A 294 -15.16 16.76 10.12
N PHE A 295 -15.68 15.57 10.42
CA PHE A 295 -14.98 14.31 10.15
C PHE A 295 -14.61 14.18 8.66
N MET A 296 -15.56 14.42 7.76
CA MET A 296 -15.36 14.32 6.31
C MET A 296 -14.28 15.28 5.81
N THR A 297 -14.25 16.51 6.34
CA THR A 297 -13.21 17.50 6.04
C THR A 297 -11.84 17.00 6.48
N THR A 298 -11.72 16.49 7.71
CA THR A 298 -10.43 15.96 8.21
C THR A 298 -9.98 14.68 7.50
N VAL A 299 -10.91 13.86 7.00
CA VAL A 299 -10.58 12.70 6.16
C VAL A 299 -9.98 13.14 4.83
N GLU A 300 -10.59 14.13 4.17
CA GLU A 300 -10.05 14.69 2.91
C GLU A 300 -8.61 15.17 3.09
N GLU A 301 -8.34 15.92 4.16
CA GLU A 301 -6.99 16.42 4.48
C GLU A 301 -6.00 15.28 4.77
N ALA A 302 -6.43 14.23 5.48
CA ALA A 302 -5.59 13.07 5.81
C ALA A 302 -5.24 12.17 4.62
N LEU A 303 -6.04 12.19 3.55
CA LEU A 303 -5.81 11.40 2.35
C LEU A 303 -4.83 12.07 1.37
N ILE A 304 -4.62 13.38 1.46
CA ILE A 304 -3.65 14.13 0.64
C ILE A 304 -2.23 13.55 0.75
N PRO A 305 -1.61 13.39 1.95
CA PRO A 305 -0.27 12.80 2.05
C PRO A 305 -0.24 11.33 1.65
N CYS A 306 -1.38 10.64 1.66
CA CYS A 306 -1.51 9.27 1.16
C CYS A 306 -1.61 9.20 -0.37
N SER A 307 -1.65 10.32 -1.09
CA SER A 307 -1.91 10.40 -2.53
C SER A 307 -3.25 9.78 -2.96
N MET A 308 -4.23 9.75 -2.06
CA MET A 308 -5.56 9.20 -2.32
C MET A 308 -6.57 10.31 -2.59
N ILE A 309 -7.49 10.05 -3.53
CA ILE A 309 -8.49 11.04 -3.95
C ILE A 309 -9.90 10.49 -3.70
N LEU A 310 -10.72 11.34 -3.07
CA LEU A 310 -12.16 11.08 -2.96
C LEU A 310 -12.88 11.38 -4.27
N LYS A 311 -13.71 10.44 -4.68
CA LYS A 311 -14.53 10.55 -5.88
C LYS A 311 -15.65 11.55 -5.63
N LYS A 312 -15.96 12.32 -6.67
CA LYS A 312 -17.09 13.27 -6.65
C LYS A 312 -18.41 12.51 -6.43
N ILE A 313 -19.34 13.19 -5.77
CA ILE A 313 -20.69 12.71 -5.51
C ILE A 313 -21.41 12.41 -6.83
N ASP A 314 -21.93 11.19 -6.95
CA ASP A 314 -22.77 10.75 -8.08
C ASP A 314 -24.15 10.36 -7.58
N LYS A 315 -25.11 11.29 -7.73
CA LYS A 315 -26.50 11.10 -7.26
C LYS A 315 -27.20 9.88 -7.89
N LYS A 316 -26.79 9.43 -9.08
CA LYS A 316 -27.37 8.23 -9.71
C LYS A 316 -26.89 6.97 -9.01
N LYS A 317 -25.59 6.92 -8.66
CA LYS A 317 -25.01 5.83 -7.88
C LYS A 317 -25.61 5.77 -6.48
N ASP A 318 -25.84 6.91 -5.84
CA ASP A 318 -26.45 6.96 -4.50
C ASP A 318 -27.78 6.19 -4.42
N ARG A 319 -28.67 6.39 -5.40
CA ARG A 319 -29.94 5.64 -5.46
C ARG A 319 -29.73 4.13 -5.55
N THR A 320 -28.72 3.70 -6.30
CA THR A 320 -28.35 2.29 -6.45
C THR A 320 -27.76 1.74 -5.15
N VAL A 321 -26.92 2.51 -4.47
CA VAL A 321 -26.32 2.12 -3.17
C VAL A 321 -27.42 1.94 -2.11
N VAL A 322 -28.37 2.88 -1.99
CA VAL A 322 -29.49 2.74 -1.05
C VAL A 322 -30.34 1.49 -1.37
N LEU A 323 -30.59 1.22 -2.66
CA LEU A 323 -31.34 0.03 -3.08
C LEU A 323 -30.59 -1.26 -2.73
N ASN A 324 -29.29 -1.33 -3.01
CA ASN A 324 -28.46 -2.48 -2.66
C ASN A 324 -28.38 -2.68 -1.15
N HIS A 325 -28.26 -1.61 -0.37
CA HIS A 325 -28.29 -1.67 1.09
C HIS A 325 -29.60 -2.27 1.61
N LYS A 326 -30.75 -1.85 1.07
CA LYS A 326 -32.05 -2.47 1.37
C LYS A 326 -32.03 -3.97 1.10
N HIS A 327 -31.54 -4.40 -0.07
CA HIS A 327 -31.49 -5.81 -0.42
C HIS A 327 -30.58 -6.61 0.52
N GLN A 328 -29.41 -6.07 0.88
CA GLN A 328 -28.49 -6.69 1.84
C GLN A 328 -29.15 -6.85 3.23
N LEU A 329 -29.86 -5.84 3.71
CA LEU A 329 -30.58 -5.91 4.99
C LEU A 329 -31.66 -7.01 4.97
N LEU A 330 -32.45 -7.09 3.90
CA LEU A 330 -33.48 -8.13 3.76
C LEU A 330 -32.88 -9.54 3.62
N GLU A 331 -31.77 -9.68 2.89
CA GLU A 331 -31.06 -10.95 2.78
C GLU A 331 -30.51 -11.41 4.14
N GLN A 332 -29.87 -10.51 4.89
CA GLN A 332 -29.39 -10.78 6.24
C GLN A 332 -30.56 -11.12 7.18
N LEU A 333 -31.67 -10.39 7.10
CA LEU A 333 -32.87 -10.65 7.89
C LEU A 333 -33.42 -12.06 7.63
N ASN A 334 -33.49 -12.46 6.37
CA ASN A 334 -34.04 -13.76 5.99
C ASN A 334 -33.17 -14.91 6.54
N LYS A 335 -31.84 -14.74 6.55
CA LYS A 335 -30.88 -15.69 7.12
C LYS A 335 -30.72 -15.58 8.65
N CYS A 336 -31.26 -14.54 9.28
CA CYS A 336 -31.09 -14.29 10.71
C CYS A 336 -32.00 -15.18 11.57
N GLU A 337 -31.42 -15.89 12.54
CA GLU A 337 -32.16 -16.65 13.56
C GLU A 337 -32.20 -15.92 14.91
N ASP A 338 -31.27 -14.99 15.14
CA ASP A 338 -31.26 -14.18 16.35
C ASP A 338 -32.45 -13.21 16.36
N VAL A 339 -33.26 -13.31 17.42
CA VAL A 339 -34.53 -12.58 17.56
C VAL A 339 -34.32 -11.07 17.70
N ALA A 340 -33.28 -10.63 18.43
CA ALA A 340 -33.02 -9.22 18.64
C ALA A 340 -32.43 -8.57 17.37
N LEU A 341 -31.50 -9.26 16.70
CA LEU A 341 -30.92 -8.83 15.44
C LEU A 341 -31.95 -8.82 14.32
N ALA A 342 -32.88 -9.78 14.29
CA ALA A 342 -33.97 -9.79 13.31
C ALA A 342 -34.84 -8.53 13.40
N LEU A 343 -35.25 -8.13 14.61
CA LEU A 343 -36.00 -6.88 14.79
C LEU A 343 -35.19 -5.66 14.33
N HIS A 344 -33.88 -5.63 14.66
CA HIS A 344 -33.01 -4.55 14.26
C HIS A 344 -32.90 -4.43 12.73
N LEU A 345 -32.63 -5.54 12.03
CA LEU A 345 -32.54 -5.59 10.57
C LEU A 345 -33.87 -5.24 9.90
N ALA A 346 -34.99 -5.74 10.42
CA ALA A 346 -36.33 -5.41 9.95
C ALA A 346 -36.61 -3.89 10.07
N THR A 347 -36.29 -3.31 11.22
CA THR A 347 -36.47 -1.87 11.47
C THR A 347 -35.66 -1.01 10.49
N LEU A 348 -34.40 -1.37 10.23
CA LEU A 348 -33.55 -0.66 9.27
C LEU A 348 -34.03 -0.84 7.82
N ALA A 349 -34.50 -2.02 7.44
CA ALA A 349 -35.02 -2.31 6.10
C ALA A 349 -36.32 -1.52 5.81
N ILE A 350 -37.22 -1.45 6.79
CA ILE A 350 -38.46 -0.65 6.72
C ILE A 350 -38.11 0.83 6.63
N PHE A 351 -37.19 1.34 7.47
CA PHE A 351 -36.71 2.72 7.40
C PHE A 351 -36.16 3.06 6.02
N THR A 352 -35.29 2.20 5.48
CA THR A 352 -34.69 2.40 4.16
C THR A 352 -35.75 2.42 3.06
N THR A 353 -36.76 1.57 3.17
CA THR A 353 -37.86 1.49 2.20
C THR A 353 -38.81 2.70 2.28
N ALA A 354 -39.14 3.17 3.49
CA ALA A 354 -40.04 4.30 3.71
C ALA A 354 -39.42 5.64 3.29
N THR A 355 -38.14 5.83 3.59
CA THR A 355 -37.46 7.13 3.48
C THR A 355 -36.55 7.25 2.25
N HIS A 356 -36.20 6.13 1.62
CA HIS A 356 -35.13 6.05 0.61
C HIS A 356 -33.78 6.61 1.12
N CYS A 357 -33.53 6.52 2.42
CA CYS A 357 -32.27 6.88 3.06
C CYS A 357 -31.76 5.70 3.88
N MET A 358 -30.44 5.51 3.90
CA MET A 358 -29.80 4.49 4.73
C MET A 358 -29.71 4.97 6.17
N LEU A 359 -29.67 4.03 7.12
CA LEU A 359 -29.48 4.36 8.54
C LEU A 359 -28.50 3.40 9.19
N HIS A 360 -27.50 3.95 9.87
CA HIS A 360 -26.54 3.19 10.67
C HIS A 360 -26.83 3.42 12.14
N ALA A 361 -27.31 2.39 12.83
CA ALA A 361 -27.76 2.51 14.21
C ALA A 361 -27.46 1.23 14.99
N SER A 362 -27.22 1.35 16.30
CA SER A 362 -27.23 0.21 17.22
C SER A 362 -28.65 -0.23 17.61
N GLY A 363 -28.78 -1.44 18.17
CA GLY A 363 -30.04 -1.97 18.71
C GLY A 363 -30.71 -1.05 19.75
N ARG A 364 -29.95 -0.23 20.48
CA ARG A 364 -30.49 0.74 21.45
C ARG A 364 -31.35 1.84 20.83
N HIS A 365 -31.21 2.09 19.53
CA HIS A 365 -31.99 3.10 18.83
C HIS A 365 -33.30 2.54 18.25
N VAL A 366 -33.54 1.22 18.33
CA VAL A 366 -34.70 0.58 17.69
C VAL A 366 -36.00 1.19 18.18
N THR A 367 -36.15 1.45 19.48
CA THR A 367 -37.36 2.10 20.05
C THR A 367 -37.64 3.45 19.40
N ALA A 368 -36.62 4.29 19.26
CA ALA A 368 -36.75 5.62 18.68
C ALA A 368 -37.05 5.57 17.17
N ILE A 369 -36.42 4.64 16.46
CA ILE A 369 -36.66 4.44 15.03
C ILE A 369 -38.08 3.90 14.79
N LEU A 370 -38.55 2.95 15.60
CA LEU A 370 -39.92 2.44 15.53
C LEU A 370 -40.93 3.55 15.79
N ALA A 371 -40.70 4.42 16.78
CA ALA A 371 -41.55 5.58 17.04
C ALA A 371 -41.67 6.50 15.81
N PHE A 372 -40.56 6.77 15.11
CA PHE A 372 -40.57 7.52 13.85
C PHE A 372 -41.29 6.77 12.73
N LEU A 373 -41.17 5.44 12.67
CA LEU A 373 -41.77 4.60 11.63
C LEU A 373 -43.29 4.46 11.75
N LYS A 374 -43.88 4.71 12.92
CA LYS A 374 -45.34 4.62 13.14
C LYS A 374 -46.15 5.42 12.12
N GLN A 375 -45.63 6.53 11.62
CA GLN A 375 -46.31 7.35 10.60
C GLN A 375 -46.37 6.70 9.21
N TYR A 376 -45.57 5.66 8.96
CA TYR A 376 -45.50 4.94 7.67
C TYR A 376 -46.11 3.54 7.73
N LEU A 377 -46.33 3.01 8.93
CA LEU A 377 -46.81 1.66 9.18
C LEU A 377 -48.33 1.65 9.38
N THR A 378 -48.97 0.53 9.08
CA THR A 378 -50.35 0.30 9.55
C THR A 378 -50.37 0.13 11.07
N GLU A 379 -51.53 0.36 11.69
CA GLU A 379 -51.68 0.20 13.14
C GLU A 379 -51.32 -1.23 13.60
N GLU A 380 -51.73 -2.24 12.83
CA GLU A 380 -51.39 -3.65 13.07
C GLU A 380 -49.87 -3.89 13.01
N GLN A 381 -49.20 -3.41 11.96
CA GLN A 381 -47.74 -3.56 11.81
C GLN A 381 -46.98 -2.86 12.94
N ALA A 382 -47.40 -1.64 13.29
CA ALA A 382 -46.79 -0.86 14.36
C ALA A 382 -46.93 -1.53 15.72
N ASN A 383 -48.11 -2.09 16.01
CA ASN A 383 -48.37 -2.82 17.25
C ASN A 383 -47.55 -4.11 17.33
N GLU A 384 -47.44 -4.85 16.23
CA GLU A 384 -46.68 -6.11 16.21
C GLU A 384 -45.17 -5.88 16.40
N LEU A 385 -44.59 -4.89 15.72
CA LEU A 385 -43.19 -4.50 15.89
C LEU A 385 -42.89 -3.97 17.31
N THR A 386 -43.81 -3.18 17.88
CA THR A 386 -43.66 -2.67 19.25
C THR A 386 -43.77 -3.81 20.27
N SER A 387 -44.75 -4.70 20.13
CA SER A 387 -44.90 -5.89 20.97
C SER A 387 -43.65 -6.78 20.92
N TYR A 388 -43.09 -6.99 19.73
CA TYR A 388 -41.85 -7.75 19.58
C TYR A 388 -40.67 -7.09 20.29
N HIS A 389 -40.52 -5.77 20.16
CA HIS A 389 -39.51 -4.99 20.87
C HIS A 389 -39.62 -5.13 22.40
N ASP A 390 -40.83 -5.12 22.94
CA ASP A 390 -41.06 -5.26 24.38
C ASP A 390 -40.61 -6.65 24.87
N PHE A 391 -40.90 -7.72 24.11
CA PHE A 391 -40.39 -9.05 24.42
C PHE A 391 -38.86 -9.15 24.29
N VAL A 392 -38.25 -8.50 23.29
CA VAL A 392 -36.77 -8.43 23.17
C VAL A 392 -36.19 -7.73 24.40
N THR A 393 -36.81 -6.64 24.86
CA THR A 393 -36.36 -5.91 26.05
C THR A 393 -36.49 -6.76 27.31
N LEU A 394 -37.61 -7.47 27.47
CA LEU A 394 -37.84 -8.40 28.58
C LEU A 394 -36.83 -9.56 28.58
N MET A 395 -36.51 -10.10 27.40
CA MET A 395 -35.48 -11.12 27.25
C MET A 395 -34.09 -10.61 27.69
N LEU A 396 -33.75 -9.37 27.32
CA LEU A 396 -32.45 -8.76 27.64
C LEU A 396 -32.34 -8.27 29.10
N SER A 397 -33.45 -7.92 29.75
CA SER A 397 -33.43 -7.46 31.15
C SER A 397 -33.18 -8.57 32.15
N GLY A 398 -33.35 -9.85 31.76
CA GLY A 398 -33.27 -10.99 32.66
C GLY A 398 -34.50 -11.12 33.58
N GLY A 399 -34.78 -12.33 34.07
CA GLY A 399 -35.91 -12.59 34.98
C GLY A 399 -36.58 -13.95 34.77
N SER A 400 -37.65 -14.20 35.54
CA SER A 400 -38.43 -15.45 35.49
C SER A 400 -39.25 -15.62 34.19
N GLU A 401 -39.52 -14.53 33.48
CA GLU A 401 -40.33 -14.53 32.26
C GLU A 401 -39.51 -14.66 30.96
N VAL A 402 -38.18 -14.78 31.07
CA VAL A 402 -37.27 -14.78 29.90
C VAL A 402 -37.54 -15.95 28.95
N GLU A 403 -37.79 -17.16 29.46
CA GLU A 403 -38.04 -18.31 28.60
C GLU A 403 -39.38 -18.19 27.86
N ASN A 404 -40.42 -17.68 28.52
CA ASN A 404 -41.70 -17.37 27.88
C ASN A 404 -41.55 -16.29 26.80
N ALA A 405 -40.77 -15.24 27.08
CA ALA A 405 -40.46 -14.20 26.10
C ALA A 405 -39.72 -14.76 24.88
N LYS A 406 -38.74 -15.64 25.08
CA LYS A 406 -37.99 -16.29 23.97
C LYS A 406 -38.89 -17.16 23.09
N GLU A 407 -39.80 -17.94 23.68
CA GLU A 407 -40.76 -18.74 22.92
C GLU A 407 -41.66 -17.86 22.05
N LYS A 408 -42.26 -16.81 22.63
CA LYS A 408 -43.08 -15.84 21.88
C LYS A 408 -42.29 -15.11 20.79
N LEU A 409 -41.03 -14.77 21.04
CA LEU A 409 -40.16 -14.14 20.04
C LEU A 409 -39.87 -15.07 18.85
N LYS A 410 -39.71 -16.38 19.10
CA LYS A 410 -39.53 -17.37 18.03
C LYS A 410 -40.81 -17.55 17.22
N GLU A 411 -41.97 -17.59 17.87
CA GLU A 411 -43.27 -17.68 17.19
C GLU A 411 -43.58 -16.46 16.33
N LYS A 412 -43.24 -15.25 16.83
CA LYS A 412 -43.46 -13.99 16.11
C LYS A 412 -42.39 -13.67 15.07
N LEU A 413 -41.23 -14.34 15.09
CA LEU A 413 -40.11 -14.06 14.17
C LEU A 413 -40.52 -14.11 12.68
N PRO A 414 -41.28 -15.12 12.19
CA PRO A 414 -41.74 -15.15 10.81
C PRO A 414 -42.60 -13.93 10.45
N VAL A 415 -43.42 -13.45 11.38
CA VAL A 415 -44.29 -12.28 11.18
C VAL A 415 -43.45 -11.02 10.99
N ILE A 416 -42.43 -10.81 11.83
CA ILE A 416 -41.52 -9.65 11.69
C ILE A 416 -40.77 -9.68 10.36
N LYS A 417 -40.32 -10.87 9.94
CA LYS A 417 -39.70 -11.05 8.61
C LYS A 417 -40.68 -10.73 7.49
N SER A 418 -41.93 -11.18 7.58
CA SER A 418 -42.97 -10.90 6.59
C SER A 418 -43.22 -9.40 6.46
N ILE A 419 -43.44 -8.71 7.60
CA ILE A 419 -43.68 -7.27 7.63
C ILE A 419 -42.57 -6.51 6.89
N ALA A 420 -41.30 -6.82 7.16
CA ALA A 420 -40.19 -6.13 6.52
C ALA A 420 -40.03 -6.45 5.02
N ASN A 421 -40.24 -7.70 4.61
CA ASN A 421 -40.13 -8.11 3.20
C ASN A 421 -41.27 -7.54 2.33
N GLU A 422 -42.47 -7.46 2.89
CA GLU A 422 -43.68 -7.04 2.18
C GLU A 422 -43.98 -5.55 2.31
N PHE A 423 -43.26 -4.83 3.18
CA PHE A 423 -43.45 -3.41 3.39
C PHE A 423 -43.28 -2.61 2.08
N LYS A 424 -44.33 -1.87 1.73
CA LYS A 424 -44.35 -0.92 0.62
C LYS A 424 -44.77 0.44 1.16
N LYS A 425 -44.14 1.49 0.65
CA LYS A 425 -44.49 2.86 1.00
C LYS A 425 -45.88 3.19 0.47
N ALA A 426 -46.77 3.70 1.33
CA ALA A 426 -48.06 4.23 0.89
C ALA A 426 -47.84 5.30 -0.20
N GLY A 427 -48.37 5.05 -1.40
CA GLY A 427 -48.24 5.93 -2.57
C GLY A 427 -47.18 5.53 -3.62
N SER A 428 -46.51 4.38 -3.49
CA SER A 428 -45.61 3.87 -4.55
C SER A 428 -46.29 3.07 -5.67
N GLU A 429 -47.62 2.98 -5.66
CA GLU A 429 -48.42 2.50 -6.80
C GLU A 429 -48.76 3.69 -7.71
N LYS A 430 -47.81 4.07 -8.58
CA LYS A 430 -48.10 4.79 -9.83
C LYS A 430 -47.12 4.36 -10.90
#